data_AF-A0A7V9HW60-F1
#
_entry.id   AF-A0A7V9HW60-F1
#
_cell.length_a   1.000
_cell.length_b   1.000
_cell.length_c   1.000
_cell.angle_alpha   90.00
_cell.angle_beta   90.00
_cell.angle_gamma   90.00
#
_symmetry.space_group_name_H-M   'P 1'
#
loop_
_entity.id
_entity.type
_entity.pdbx_description
1 polymer ?
#
loop_
_entity_poly.entity_id
_entity_poly.type
_entity_poly.pdbx_seq_one_letter_code
_entity_poly.pdbx_strand_id
1 'polypeptide(L)'
;MPPRNLLRNFSLALFAVLFLGLTSTAQADTVFIVGNTNGSLTTATVNCTVSGSGASRTLTFTVTNTTPGVGQTARISGIGFDLIAGDFTASGSSGINGFAASTAGGATNGVSLGFAFSDASLGNVPQFSNAVLDFGFTTGGNFNGGGSDPGIAVGQSVTFSVVGSGFGTLTETQICNAIFVRFQGIVCPPGNPQCQTSDVGRPGPGNPVPEPASMLLLGTGLVGAAAGIRRRRNLKK
;
A
#
# COMPACT_ATOMS: atom_id res chain seq x y z
N MET A 1 25.24 23.76 -48.99
CA MET A 1 23.82 23.43 -48.70
C MET A 1 23.76 22.01 -48.18
N PRO A 2 23.42 21.77 -46.90
CA PRO A 2 23.29 20.42 -46.38
C PRO A 2 22.04 19.72 -46.98
N PRO A 3 22.10 18.40 -47.23
CA PRO A 3 21.00 17.68 -47.88
C PRO A 3 19.78 17.61 -46.96
N ARG A 4 18.64 18.11 -47.44
CA ARG A 4 17.34 18.19 -46.74
C ARG A 4 16.82 16.85 -46.18
N ASN A 5 17.34 15.73 -46.67
CA ASN A 5 16.91 14.39 -46.25
C ASN A 5 17.53 13.93 -44.92
N LEU A 6 18.68 14.47 -44.51
CA LEU A 6 19.33 14.08 -43.24
C LEU A 6 18.55 14.59 -42.01
N LEU A 7 17.97 15.79 -42.09
CA LEU A 7 17.21 16.42 -41.01
C LEU A 7 15.90 15.68 -40.70
N ARG A 8 15.25 15.09 -41.71
CA ARG A 8 13.98 14.36 -41.53
C ARG A 8 14.17 13.03 -40.81
N ASN A 9 15.23 12.29 -41.15
CA ASN A 9 15.54 11.00 -40.54
C ASN A 9 16.02 11.15 -39.09
N PHE A 10 16.73 12.25 -38.77
CA PHE A 10 17.14 12.54 -37.39
C PHE A 10 15.96 12.87 -36.47
N SER A 11 14.94 13.56 -36.99
CA SER A 11 13.75 13.94 -36.21
C SER A 11 12.87 12.73 -35.85
N LEU A 12 12.74 11.77 -36.77
CA LEU A 12 11.99 10.52 -36.55
C LEU A 12 12.69 9.61 -35.52
N ALA A 13 14.02 9.50 -35.57
CA ALA A 13 14.77 8.71 -34.59
C ALA A 13 14.68 9.31 -33.17
N LEU A 14 14.69 10.63 -33.04
CA LEU A 14 14.59 11.31 -31.74
C LEU A 14 13.19 11.12 -31.11
N PHE A 15 12.13 11.12 -31.92
CA PHE A 15 10.77 10.84 -31.45
C PHE A 15 10.60 9.37 -31.02
N ALA A 16 11.19 8.42 -31.74
CA ALA A 16 11.13 7.00 -31.39
C ALA A 16 11.84 6.70 -30.05
N VAL A 17 12.99 7.33 -29.79
CA VAL A 17 13.71 7.20 -28.49
C VAL A 17 12.92 7.82 -27.35
N LEU A 18 12.15 8.90 -27.60
CA LEU A 18 11.30 9.51 -26.58
C LEU A 18 10.12 8.61 -26.16
N PHE A 19 9.56 7.84 -27.10
CA PHE A 19 8.44 6.94 -26.82
C PHE A 19 8.85 5.61 -26.18
N LEU A 20 10.08 5.14 -26.43
CA LEU A 20 10.60 3.91 -25.81
C LEU A 20 10.95 4.06 -24.31
N GLY A 21 11.02 5.29 -23.79
CA GLY A 21 11.32 5.57 -22.37
C GLY A 21 10.10 5.72 -21.45
N LEU A 22 8.87 5.62 -21.98
CA LEU A 22 7.64 5.91 -21.21
C LEU A 22 7.03 4.69 -20.51
N THR A 23 7.73 3.56 -20.45
CA THR A 23 7.36 2.47 -19.55
C THR A 23 7.80 2.81 -18.12
N SER A 24 7.26 3.90 -17.55
CA SER A 24 7.39 4.15 -16.13
C SER A 24 6.53 3.10 -15.42
N THR A 25 7.19 2.09 -14.86
CA THR A 25 6.56 1.24 -13.83
C THR A 25 6.14 2.19 -12.71
N ALA A 26 4.82 2.28 -12.45
CA ALA A 26 4.32 2.98 -11.28
C ALA A 26 5.07 2.40 -10.06
N GLN A 27 5.85 3.24 -9.39
CA GLN A 27 6.51 2.86 -8.14
C GLN A 27 5.41 2.59 -7.12
N ALA A 28 5.50 1.45 -6.43
CA ALA A 28 4.59 1.12 -5.37
C ALA A 28 4.65 2.19 -4.29
N ASP A 29 3.48 2.68 -3.91
CA ASP A 29 3.35 3.57 -2.79
C ASP A 29 3.66 2.82 -1.50
N THR A 30 4.59 3.34 -0.71
CA THR A 30 5.00 2.74 0.56
C THR A 30 4.34 3.48 1.70
N VAL A 31 3.42 2.79 2.37
CA VAL A 31 2.69 3.31 3.52
C VAL A 31 3.28 2.74 4.80
N PHE A 32 3.51 3.61 5.79
CA PHE A 32 4.01 3.22 7.11
C PHE A 32 2.86 3.08 8.09
N ILE A 33 2.79 1.93 8.74
CA ILE A 33 1.79 1.60 9.73
C ILE A 33 2.44 1.56 11.10
N VAL A 34 1.83 2.26 12.05
CA VAL A 34 2.26 2.31 13.46
C VAL A 34 1.05 1.92 14.30
N GLY A 35 1.24 0.99 15.24
CA GLY A 35 0.19 0.61 16.18
C GLY A 35 -0.30 1.80 17.01
N ASN A 36 -1.60 1.84 17.31
CA ASN A 36 -2.23 2.97 17.97
C ASN A 36 -1.85 3.08 19.45
N THR A 37 -1.83 1.98 20.19
CA THR A 37 -1.50 1.97 21.63
C THR A 37 -0.03 1.65 21.87
N ASN A 38 0.54 0.75 21.07
CA ASN A 38 1.88 0.19 21.20
C ASN A 38 2.77 0.59 20.01
N GLY A 39 2.66 1.83 19.52
CA GLY A 39 3.33 2.27 18.29
C GLY A 39 4.85 2.10 18.28
N SER A 40 5.51 2.15 19.44
CA SER A 40 6.95 1.88 19.55
C SER A 40 7.31 0.38 19.51
N LEU A 41 6.31 -0.51 19.63
CA LEU A 41 6.46 -1.96 19.70
C LEU A 41 5.75 -2.68 18.55
N THR A 42 5.07 -1.96 17.66
CA THR A 42 4.33 -2.55 16.53
C THR A 42 4.36 -1.62 15.33
N THR A 43 5.04 -2.06 14.27
CA THR A 43 5.12 -1.32 13.01
C THR A 43 5.04 -2.27 11.82
N ALA A 44 4.54 -1.76 10.70
CA ALA A 44 4.57 -2.44 9.42
C ALA A 44 4.81 -1.46 8.27
N THR A 45 5.26 -1.97 7.13
CA THR A 45 5.25 -1.25 5.87
C THR A 45 4.34 -1.96 4.88
N VAL A 46 3.66 -1.17 4.05
CA VAL A 46 2.74 -1.68 3.03
C VAL A 46 3.13 -1.05 1.70
N ASN A 47 3.62 -1.86 0.78
CA ASN A 47 3.90 -1.44 -0.59
C ASN A 47 2.67 -1.75 -1.45
N CYS A 48 1.99 -0.74 -1.93
CA CYS A 48 0.67 -0.84 -2.56
C CYS A 48 0.73 -0.30 -4.00
N THR A 49 0.00 -0.95 -4.91
CA THR A 49 -0.14 -0.56 -6.31
C THR A 49 -1.55 -0.87 -6.77
N VAL A 50 -2.14 0.00 -7.59
CA VAL A 50 -3.43 -0.26 -8.23
C VAL A 50 -3.25 -0.27 -9.74
N SER A 51 -3.60 -1.38 -10.36
CA SER A 51 -3.53 -1.58 -11.81
C SER A 51 -4.90 -1.80 -12.43
N GLY A 52 -4.97 -1.73 -13.76
CA GLY A 52 -6.23 -1.85 -14.51
C GLY A 52 -7.03 -0.55 -14.58
N SER A 53 -8.20 -0.61 -15.20
CA SER A 53 -9.09 0.53 -15.39
C SER A 53 -10.56 0.11 -15.23
N GLY A 54 -11.43 1.10 -14.93
CA GLY A 54 -12.86 0.87 -14.78
C GLY A 54 -13.20 -0.04 -13.59
N ALA A 55 -14.08 -1.02 -13.83
CA ALA A 55 -14.60 -1.93 -12.81
C ALA A 55 -13.70 -3.13 -12.48
N SER A 56 -12.57 -3.32 -13.20
CA SER A 56 -11.67 -4.46 -13.02
C SER A 56 -10.31 -4.04 -12.48
N ARG A 57 -10.28 -3.01 -11.63
CA ARG A 57 -9.05 -2.56 -11.00
C ARG A 57 -8.57 -3.61 -10.01
N THR A 58 -7.26 -3.81 -9.98
CA THR A 58 -6.57 -4.78 -9.14
C THR A 58 -5.64 -4.05 -8.18
N LEU A 59 -5.95 -4.10 -6.90
CA LEU A 59 -5.07 -3.71 -5.81
C LEU A 59 -4.08 -4.84 -5.54
N THR A 60 -2.79 -4.57 -5.66
CA THR A 60 -1.72 -5.49 -5.23
C THR A 60 -0.92 -4.81 -4.15
N PHE A 61 -0.81 -5.45 -2.99
CA PHE A 61 -0.07 -4.88 -1.86
C PHE A 61 0.79 -5.93 -1.15
N THR A 62 1.96 -5.51 -0.68
CA THR A 62 2.88 -6.32 0.11
C THR A 62 3.01 -5.75 1.50
N VAL A 63 2.61 -6.51 2.50
CA VAL A 63 2.73 -6.13 3.91
C VAL A 63 3.98 -6.75 4.50
N THR A 64 4.81 -5.94 5.14
CA THR A 64 6.00 -6.38 5.87
C THR A 64 5.84 -6.01 7.34
N ASN A 65 6.02 -6.97 8.24
CA ASN A 65 6.04 -6.70 9.67
C ASN A 65 7.43 -6.17 10.06
N THR A 66 7.51 -4.89 10.38
CA THR A 66 8.76 -4.19 10.70
C THR A 66 8.91 -3.93 12.19
N THR A 67 8.09 -4.59 13.02
CA THR A 67 8.07 -4.41 14.48
C THR A 67 9.50 -4.40 15.06
N PRO A 68 9.90 -3.34 15.78
CA PRO A 68 11.25 -3.21 16.29
C PRO A 68 11.46 -3.98 17.60
N GLY A 69 12.71 -4.34 17.88
CA GLY A 69 13.13 -4.84 19.20
C GLY A 69 13.39 -6.34 19.27
N VAL A 70 14.44 -6.71 19.99
CA VAL A 70 14.77 -8.11 20.27
C VAL A 70 13.76 -8.69 21.24
N GLY A 71 13.24 -9.88 20.94
CA GLY A 71 12.25 -10.57 21.77
C GLY A 71 10.80 -10.18 21.50
N GLN A 72 10.54 -9.27 20.54
CA GLN A 72 9.17 -9.05 20.10
C GLN A 72 8.66 -10.22 19.25
N THR A 73 7.44 -10.66 19.56
CA THR A 73 6.75 -11.76 18.87
C THR A 73 5.49 -11.29 18.17
N ALA A 74 5.31 -9.96 18.02
CA ALA A 74 4.14 -9.40 17.39
C ALA A 74 3.99 -9.94 15.96
N ARG A 75 2.81 -10.49 15.65
CA ARG A 75 2.45 -10.99 14.34
C ARG A 75 1.32 -10.18 13.76
N ILE A 76 1.36 -9.96 12.45
CA ILE A 76 0.22 -9.38 11.74
C ILE A 76 -0.78 -10.50 11.50
N SER A 77 -1.96 -10.38 12.09
CA SER A 77 -3.02 -11.40 12.03
C SER A 77 -4.26 -10.94 11.26
N GLY A 78 -4.37 -9.64 10.98
CA GLY A 78 -5.47 -9.05 10.23
C GLY A 78 -5.00 -7.86 9.39
N ILE A 79 -5.50 -7.79 8.16
CA ILE A 79 -5.32 -6.65 7.24
C ILE A 79 -6.70 -6.30 6.70
N GLY A 80 -7.14 -5.07 6.83
CA GLY A 80 -8.47 -4.63 6.40
C GLY A 80 -8.42 -3.28 5.72
N PHE A 81 -9.45 -2.96 4.94
CA PHE A 81 -9.56 -1.66 4.26
C PHE A 81 -10.92 -1.02 4.57
N ASP A 82 -10.88 0.24 4.97
CA ASP A 82 -12.05 1.14 5.11
C ASP A 82 -11.91 2.23 4.04
N LEU A 83 -12.40 1.90 2.84
CA LEU A 83 -12.21 2.67 1.61
C LEU A 83 -12.97 3.99 1.63
N ILE A 84 -14.14 4.02 2.26
CA ILE A 84 -14.95 5.24 2.42
C ILE A 84 -15.35 5.36 3.89
N ALA A 85 -14.64 6.23 4.60
CA ALA A 85 -14.96 6.51 5.99
C ALA A 85 -16.42 6.96 6.15
N GLY A 86 -17.19 6.21 6.93
CA GLY A 86 -18.55 6.57 7.33
C GLY A 86 -19.64 6.34 6.28
N ASP A 87 -19.42 5.52 5.25
CA ASP A 87 -20.49 5.06 4.34
C ASP A 87 -21.43 4.03 5.00
N PHE A 88 -21.19 3.67 6.26
CA PHE A 88 -21.99 2.74 7.05
C PHE A 88 -22.91 3.41 8.05
N THR A 89 -24.18 3.00 8.06
CA THR A 89 -25.22 3.51 9.00
C THR A 89 -25.66 2.48 10.06
N ALA A 90 -25.15 1.25 10.02
CA ALA A 90 -25.50 0.20 10.97
C ALA A 90 -24.30 -0.72 11.33
N SER A 91 -24.25 -1.18 12.58
CA SER A 91 -23.27 -2.17 13.04
C SER A 91 -23.43 -3.50 12.29
N GLY A 92 -22.34 -3.99 11.69
CA GLY A 92 -22.34 -5.26 10.94
C GLY A 92 -22.68 -5.16 9.45
N SER A 93 -22.83 -3.95 8.90
CA SER A 93 -22.92 -3.75 7.45
C SER A 93 -21.54 -4.00 6.82
N SER A 94 -21.50 -4.62 5.63
CA SER A 94 -20.33 -4.64 4.73
C SER A 94 -20.43 -3.44 3.79
N GLY A 95 -19.29 -2.87 3.41
CA GLY A 95 -19.23 -1.53 2.81
C GLY A 95 -19.53 -1.57 1.35
N ILE A 96 -18.65 -0.97 0.56
CA ILE A 96 -18.57 -1.33 -0.84
C ILE A 96 -18.30 -2.84 -0.91
N ASN A 97 -19.11 -3.56 -1.70
CA ASN A 97 -18.95 -4.99 -1.94
C ASN A 97 -18.51 -5.25 -3.39
N GLY A 98 -18.26 -6.52 -3.72
CA GLY A 98 -17.84 -6.95 -5.05
C GLY A 98 -16.32 -7.08 -5.16
N PHE A 99 -15.66 -7.35 -4.03
CA PHE A 99 -14.24 -7.63 -3.98
C PHE A 99 -14.00 -9.15 -4.04
N ALA A 100 -13.01 -9.54 -4.83
CA ALA A 100 -12.54 -10.91 -4.91
C ALA A 100 -11.02 -10.89 -4.76
N ALA A 101 -10.50 -11.67 -3.83
CA ALA A 101 -9.06 -11.81 -3.67
C ALA A 101 -8.54 -13.13 -4.21
N SER A 102 -7.28 -13.07 -4.65
CA SER A 102 -6.42 -14.24 -4.68
C SER A 102 -5.22 -13.95 -3.78
N THR A 103 -4.97 -14.84 -2.82
CA THR A 103 -3.74 -14.80 -2.04
C THR A 103 -2.60 -15.24 -2.94
N ALA A 104 -1.73 -14.32 -3.33
CA ALA A 104 -0.47 -14.65 -3.98
C ALA A 104 0.51 -15.19 -2.92
N GLY A 105 0.33 -16.46 -2.54
CA GLY A 105 1.35 -17.23 -1.82
C GLY A 105 1.65 -16.74 -0.41
N GLY A 106 0.72 -16.97 0.53
CA GLY A 106 1.02 -16.90 1.97
C GLY A 106 1.87 -18.08 2.46
N ALA A 107 2.85 -18.53 1.69
CA ALA A 107 3.77 -19.60 2.06
C ALA A 107 5.20 -19.05 2.13
N THR A 108 5.53 -18.31 3.19
CA THR A 108 6.93 -18.00 3.49
C THR A 108 7.59 -19.29 3.96
N ASN A 109 8.54 -19.82 3.20
CA ASN A 109 9.18 -21.11 3.46
C ASN A 109 8.21 -22.32 3.48
N GLY A 110 7.12 -22.28 2.70
CA GLY A 110 6.18 -23.41 2.59
C GLY A 110 5.14 -23.53 3.71
N VAL A 111 5.10 -22.60 4.67
CA VAL A 111 4.10 -22.59 5.76
C VAL A 111 2.94 -21.68 5.40
N SER A 112 1.73 -22.23 5.29
CA SER A 112 0.51 -21.43 5.14
C SER A 112 0.36 -20.47 6.33
N LEU A 113 0.31 -19.18 6.05
CA LEU A 113 0.07 -18.14 7.05
C LEU A 113 -1.40 -17.99 7.43
N GLY A 114 -2.28 -18.84 6.89
CA GLY A 114 -3.66 -19.00 7.33
C GLY A 114 -4.61 -17.83 7.06
N PHE A 115 -4.23 -16.87 6.22
CA PHE A 115 -5.12 -15.76 5.86
C PHE A 115 -6.29 -16.21 4.99
N ALA A 116 -7.50 -15.95 5.47
CA ALA A 116 -8.74 -16.04 4.70
C ALA A 116 -9.19 -14.65 4.28
N PHE A 117 -9.62 -14.52 3.02
CA PHE A 117 -10.22 -13.29 2.51
C PHE A 117 -11.71 -13.21 2.86
N SER A 118 -12.20 -12.01 3.15
CA SER A 118 -13.62 -11.70 3.32
C SER A 118 -13.95 -10.35 2.69
N ASP A 119 -15.04 -10.32 1.92
CA ASP A 119 -15.75 -9.13 1.40
C ASP A 119 -17.09 -8.93 2.15
N ALA A 120 -17.12 -9.35 3.40
CA ALA A 120 -18.29 -9.26 4.28
C ALA A 120 -17.88 -8.58 5.58
N SER A 121 -18.86 -8.37 6.48
CA SER A 121 -18.57 -7.76 7.78
C SER A 121 -17.44 -8.49 8.52
N LEU A 122 -16.33 -7.79 8.72
CA LEU A 122 -15.15 -8.27 9.42
C LEU A 122 -15.21 -8.03 10.93
N GLY A 123 -16.36 -7.57 11.44
CA GLY A 123 -16.53 -7.16 12.83
C GLY A 123 -15.88 -5.81 13.13
N ASN A 124 -15.75 -5.50 14.42
CA ASN A 124 -15.21 -4.22 14.88
C ASN A 124 -13.69 -4.14 14.72
N VAL A 125 -13.17 -2.95 14.49
CA VAL A 125 -11.74 -2.63 14.55
C VAL A 125 -11.41 -2.13 15.96
N PRO A 126 -10.65 -2.88 16.78
CA PRO A 126 -10.26 -2.43 18.11
C PRO A 126 -9.61 -1.05 18.07
N GLN A 127 -9.92 -0.20 19.06
CA GLN A 127 -9.41 1.18 19.20
C GLN A 127 -9.91 2.17 18.13
N PHE A 128 -10.64 1.72 17.11
CA PHE A 128 -11.20 2.54 16.04
C PHE A 128 -12.70 2.26 15.90
N SER A 129 -13.51 2.79 16.82
CA SER A 129 -14.96 2.50 16.88
C SER A 129 -15.76 2.92 15.63
N ASN A 130 -15.21 3.82 14.83
CA ASN A 130 -15.84 4.36 13.63
C ASN A 130 -15.34 3.69 12.36
N ALA A 131 -14.32 2.83 12.44
CA ALA A 131 -13.79 2.14 11.29
C ALA A 131 -14.66 0.93 10.97
N VAL A 132 -15.03 0.81 9.70
CA VAL A 132 -15.81 -0.33 9.21
C VAL A 132 -15.14 -0.79 7.93
N LEU A 133 -14.75 -2.06 7.91
CA LEU A 133 -13.92 -2.61 6.85
C LEU A 133 -14.80 -3.11 5.71
N ASP A 134 -14.53 -2.66 4.49
CA ASP A 134 -15.15 -3.16 3.26
C ASP A 134 -14.73 -4.60 2.96
N PHE A 135 -13.42 -4.85 3.05
CA PHE A 135 -12.82 -6.17 2.85
C PHE A 135 -11.54 -6.33 3.66
N GLY A 136 -11.03 -7.55 3.70
CA GLY A 136 -9.80 -7.84 4.42
C GLY A 136 -9.39 -9.29 4.42
N PHE A 137 -8.25 -9.53 5.06
CA PHE A 137 -7.61 -10.81 5.24
C PHE A 137 -7.40 -11.04 6.74
N THR A 138 -7.91 -12.14 7.26
CA THR A 138 -7.77 -12.50 8.68
C THR A 138 -7.29 -13.93 8.85
N THR A 139 -6.50 -14.19 9.88
CA THR A 139 -6.07 -15.53 10.27
C THR A 139 -7.03 -16.21 11.25
N GLY A 140 -8.01 -15.45 11.77
CA GLY A 140 -9.13 -15.92 12.57
C GLY A 140 -10.49 -15.62 11.93
N GLY A 141 -11.57 -15.86 12.67
CA GLY A 141 -12.94 -15.73 12.16
C GLY A 141 -13.43 -14.30 11.90
N ASN A 142 -12.76 -13.28 12.45
CA ASN A 142 -13.04 -11.86 12.18
C ASN A 142 -11.82 -10.99 12.53
N PHE A 143 -11.86 -9.68 12.25
CA PHE A 143 -10.72 -8.78 12.44
C PHE A 143 -10.30 -8.62 13.90
N ASN A 144 -11.24 -8.58 14.83
CA ASN A 144 -10.96 -8.56 16.28
C ASN A 144 -10.63 -9.95 16.86
N GLY A 145 -10.81 -11.03 16.11
CA GLY A 145 -10.69 -12.41 16.55
C GLY A 145 -9.43 -13.09 16.03
N GLY A 146 -9.17 -14.31 16.50
CA GLY A 146 -7.96 -15.06 16.15
C GLY A 146 -6.85 -14.98 17.21
N GLY A 147 -5.96 -15.97 17.17
CA GLY A 147 -4.75 -16.00 17.98
C GLY A 147 -3.57 -15.35 17.24
N SER A 148 -2.43 -15.22 17.91
CA SER A 148 -1.21 -14.69 17.30
C SER A 148 -0.64 -15.59 16.19
N ASP A 149 -1.08 -16.86 16.08
CA ASP A 149 -0.59 -17.83 15.11
C ASP A 149 -1.78 -18.53 14.41
N PRO A 150 -1.78 -18.66 13.07
CA PRO A 150 -0.76 -18.19 12.12
C PRO A 150 -0.81 -16.66 11.86
N GLY A 151 0.23 -16.10 11.24
CA GLY A 151 0.32 -14.68 10.88
C GLY A 151 1.71 -14.24 10.42
N ILE A 152 1.86 -13.00 9.93
CA ILE A 152 3.13 -12.47 9.41
C ILE A 152 4.07 -12.17 10.57
N ALA A 153 5.12 -12.98 10.76
CA ALA A 153 6.12 -12.77 11.80
C ALA A 153 6.97 -11.53 11.55
N VAL A 154 7.63 -11.02 12.60
CA VAL A 154 8.60 -9.93 12.49
C VAL A 154 9.65 -10.26 11.43
N GLY A 155 9.88 -9.32 10.50
CA GLY A 155 10.81 -9.46 9.38
C GLY A 155 10.27 -10.24 8.18
N GLN A 156 9.05 -10.77 8.24
CA GLN A 156 8.40 -11.43 7.09
C GLN A 156 7.55 -10.45 6.28
N SER A 157 7.38 -10.79 5.01
CA SER A 157 6.52 -10.07 4.06
C SER A 157 5.55 -11.04 3.36
N VAL A 158 4.36 -10.54 3.00
CA VAL A 158 3.35 -11.28 2.23
C VAL A 158 2.69 -10.35 1.21
N THR A 159 2.49 -10.84 -0.01
CA THR A 159 1.79 -10.12 -1.08
C THR A 159 0.37 -10.63 -1.25
N PHE A 160 -0.57 -9.70 -1.39
CA PHE A 160 -1.99 -9.95 -1.59
C PHE A 160 -2.46 -9.26 -2.86
N SER A 161 -3.48 -9.82 -3.51
CA SER A 161 -4.13 -9.21 -4.66
C SER A 161 -5.64 -9.26 -4.50
N VAL A 162 -6.28 -8.11 -4.71
CA VAL A 162 -7.74 -7.92 -4.63
C VAL A 162 -8.20 -7.24 -5.91
N VAL A 163 -9.20 -7.82 -6.56
CA VAL A 163 -9.90 -7.23 -7.68
C VAL A 163 -11.26 -6.77 -7.19
N GLY A 164 -11.73 -5.60 -7.62
CA GLY A 164 -13.09 -5.19 -7.33
C GLY A 164 -13.51 -3.90 -8.01
N SER A 165 -14.80 -3.80 -8.30
CA SER A 165 -15.38 -2.59 -8.90
C SER A 165 -15.39 -1.40 -7.96
N GLY A 166 -15.34 -1.65 -6.64
CA GLY A 166 -15.32 -0.62 -5.62
C GLY A 166 -14.11 0.33 -5.69
N PHE A 167 -13.02 -0.07 -6.34
CA PHE A 167 -11.86 0.79 -6.56
C PHE A 167 -12.06 1.83 -7.66
N GLY A 168 -13.13 1.75 -8.46
CA GLY A 168 -13.30 2.56 -9.67
C GLY A 168 -13.32 4.07 -9.45
N THR A 169 -13.83 4.52 -8.30
CA THR A 169 -13.97 5.94 -7.94
C THR A 169 -12.83 6.49 -7.09
N LEU A 170 -11.93 5.63 -6.62
CA LEU A 170 -10.88 5.97 -5.66
C LEU A 170 -9.52 6.11 -6.34
N THR A 171 -8.70 7.03 -5.85
CA THR A 171 -7.29 7.11 -6.25
C THR A 171 -6.49 5.99 -5.59
N GLU A 172 -5.33 5.65 -6.16
CA GLU A 172 -4.41 4.68 -5.54
C GLU A 172 -4.06 5.10 -4.10
N THR A 173 -3.72 6.37 -3.92
CA THR A 173 -3.41 6.94 -2.60
C THR A 173 -4.57 6.83 -1.61
N GLN A 174 -5.82 7.00 -2.04
CA GLN A 174 -6.98 6.79 -1.16
C GLN A 174 -7.09 5.32 -0.73
N ILE A 175 -6.92 4.39 -1.66
CA ILE A 175 -6.99 2.95 -1.38
C ILE A 175 -5.84 2.51 -0.46
N CYS A 176 -4.61 2.92 -0.75
CA CYS A 176 -3.44 2.53 0.04
C CYS A 176 -3.46 3.13 1.46
N ASN A 177 -4.06 4.31 1.64
CA ASN A 177 -4.20 4.93 2.96
C ASN A 177 -5.41 4.43 3.77
N ALA A 178 -6.32 3.66 3.17
CA ALA A 178 -7.50 3.08 3.83
C ALA A 178 -7.19 1.83 4.65
N ILE A 179 -5.93 1.38 4.69
CA ILE A 179 -5.53 0.12 5.31
C ILE A 179 -5.49 0.20 6.86
N PHE A 180 -5.95 -0.87 7.49
CA PHE A 180 -5.77 -1.18 8.90
C PHE A 180 -4.98 -2.47 9.02
N VAL A 181 -4.01 -2.49 9.93
CA VAL A 181 -3.18 -3.68 10.21
C VAL A 181 -3.31 -4.02 11.68
N ARG A 182 -3.67 -5.27 11.97
CA ARG A 182 -3.77 -5.78 13.33
C ARG A 182 -2.53 -6.55 13.72
N PHE A 183 -2.01 -6.20 14.89
CA PHE A 183 -0.89 -6.87 15.54
C PHE A 183 -1.38 -7.67 16.75
N GLN A 184 -0.84 -8.86 16.95
CA GLN A 184 -1.12 -9.73 18.11
C GLN A 184 0.15 -10.40 18.63
N GLY A 185 0.15 -10.77 19.91
CA GLY A 185 1.32 -11.40 20.54
C GLY A 185 2.42 -10.40 20.86
N ILE A 186 2.04 -9.16 21.17
CA ILE A 186 2.96 -8.07 21.55
C ILE A 186 3.51 -8.39 22.94
N VAL A 187 4.84 -8.34 23.08
CA VAL A 187 5.51 -8.53 24.37
C VAL A 187 5.62 -7.17 25.05
N CYS A 188 4.87 -7.00 26.14
CA CYS A 188 4.86 -5.77 26.90
C CYS A 188 6.06 -5.66 27.83
N PRO A 189 6.74 -4.50 27.89
CA PRO A 189 7.76 -4.24 28.88
C PRO A 189 7.21 -4.44 30.30
N PRO A 190 7.97 -5.07 31.22
CA PRO A 190 7.56 -5.21 32.60
C PRO A 190 7.22 -3.86 33.23
N GLY A 191 6.09 -3.79 33.95
CA GLY A 191 5.68 -2.57 34.65
C GLY A 191 5.01 -1.50 33.79
N ASN A 192 4.71 -1.77 32.50
CA ASN A 192 3.89 -0.87 31.68
C ASN A 192 2.43 -1.35 31.62
N PRO A 193 1.52 -0.80 32.47
CA PRO A 193 0.12 -1.21 32.49
C PRO A 193 -0.69 -0.72 31.28
N GLN A 194 -0.16 0.21 30.50
CA GLN A 194 -0.83 0.75 29.31
C GLN A 194 -0.55 -0.10 28.07
N CYS A 195 0.45 -0.97 28.11
CA CYS A 195 0.78 -1.84 27.00
C CYS A 195 -0.29 -2.93 26.83
N GLN A 196 -0.72 -3.13 25.58
CA GLN A 196 -1.70 -4.13 25.21
C GLN A 196 -1.02 -5.27 24.43
N THR A 197 -1.47 -6.51 24.60
CA THR A 197 -0.92 -7.67 23.86
C THR A 197 -1.40 -7.76 22.40
N SER A 198 -2.32 -6.88 22.02
CA SER A 198 -2.79 -6.66 20.65
C SER A 198 -2.92 -5.16 20.40
N ASP A 199 -2.77 -4.77 19.14
CA ASP A 199 -2.88 -3.38 18.70
C ASP A 199 -3.40 -3.32 17.28
N VAL A 200 -3.94 -2.16 16.88
CA VAL A 200 -4.28 -1.88 15.50
C VAL A 200 -3.54 -0.63 15.06
N GLY A 201 -2.89 -0.72 13.91
CA GLY A 201 -2.25 0.42 13.26
C GLY A 201 -2.98 0.81 11.99
N ARG A 202 -2.84 2.09 11.64
CA ARG A 202 -3.22 2.65 10.34
C ARG A 202 -2.16 3.66 9.89
N PRO A 203 -2.19 4.13 8.64
CA PRO A 203 -1.30 5.19 8.18
C PRO A 203 -1.43 6.43 9.06
N GLY A 204 -0.30 6.93 9.56
CA GLY A 204 -0.27 8.09 10.46
C GLY A 204 -0.54 9.41 9.73
N PRO A 205 -1.17 10.41 10.37
CA PRO A 205 -1.29 11.75 9.83
C PRO A 205 0.12 12.37 9.76
N GLY A 206 0.68 12.49 8.56
CA GLY A 206 2.01 13.07 8.35
C GLY A 206 3.00 12.20 7.58
N ASN A 207 2.61 11.00 7.15
CA ASN A 207 3.34 10.24 6.13
C ASN A 207 2.59 10.33 4.78
N PRO A 208 2.56 11.50 4.11
CA PRO A 208 1.97 11.57 2.79
C PRO A 208 2.79 10.71 1.85
N VAL A 209 2.12 9.70 1.31
CA VAL A 209 2.45 9.01 0.07
C VAL A 209 3.03 10.02 -0.93
N PRO A 210 4.31 9.94 -1.31
CA PRO A 210 4.84 10.81 -2.35
C PRO A 210 4.15 10.49 -3.67
N GLU A 211 3.38 11.43 -4.21
CA GLU A 211 2.67 11.20 -5.47
C GLU A 211 3.66 10.93 -6.62
N PRO A 212 3.54 9.81 -7.37
CA PRO A 212 4.49 9.44 -8.43
C PRO A 212 4.66 10.53 -9.50
N ALA A 213 3.60 11.29 -9.78
CA ALA A 213 3.63 12.40 -10.72
C ALA A 213 4.52 13.56 -10.26
N SER A 214 4.60 13.81 -8.94
CA SER A 214 5.41 14.88 -8.38
C SER A 214 6.91 14.62 -8.56
N MET A 215 7.34 13.36 -8.45
CA MET A 215 8.74 12.97 -8.69
C MET A 215 9.11 13.06 -10.17
N LEU A 216 8.21 12.66 -11.08
CA LEU A 216 8.43 12.76 -12.52
C LEU A 216 8.50 14.21 -12.99
N LEU A 217 7.63 15.09 -12.46
CA LEU A 217 7.64 16.52 -12.80
C LEU A 217 8.91 17.22 -12.32
N LEU A 218 9.40 16.88 -11.12
CA LEU A 218 10.66 17.43 -10.60
C LEU A 218 11.86 16.96 -11.43
N GLY A 219 11.90 15.67 -11.78
CA GLY A 219 12.98 15.08 -12.58
C GLY A 219 13.04 15.62 -14.01
N THR A 220 11.88 15.73 -14.67
CA THR A 220 11.79 16.25 -16.05
C THR A 220 12.01 17.76 -16.12
N GLY A 221 11.56 18.52 -15.12
CA GLY A 221 11.79 19.97 -15.03
C GLY A 221 13.27 20.35 -14.95
N LEU A 222 14.07 19.60 -14.17
CA LEU A 222 15.52 19.82 -14.04
C LEU A 222 16.28 19.50 -15.33
N VAL A 223 15.94 18.39 -16.00
CA VAL A 223 16.54 18.04 -17.31
C VAL A 223 16.20 19.08 -18.37
N GLY A 224 14.95 19.57 -18.39
CA GLY A 224 14.51 20.65 -19.29
C GLY A 224 15.27 21.96 -19.06
N ALA A 225 15.45 22.37 -17.80
CA ALA A 225 16.22 23.56 -17.44
C ALA A 225 17.71 23.44 -17.83
N ALA A 226 18.35 22.30 -17.55
CA ALA A 226 19.74 22.06 -17.92
C ALA A 226 19.96 22.09 -19.44
N ALA A 227 19.06 21.46 -20.21
CA ALA A 227 19.10 21.50 -21.67
C ALA A 227 18.87 22.93 -22.22
N GLY A 228 17.96 23.69 -21.63
CA GLY A 228 17.68 25.08 -21.99
C GLY A 228 18.90 26.00 -21.78
N ILE A 229 19.60 25.86 -20.64
CA ILE A 229 20.82 26.63 -20.34
C ILE A 229 21.94 26.29 -21.32
N ARG A 230 22.14 25.00 -21.64
CA ARG A 230 23.17 24.57 -22.60
C ARG A 230 22.91 25.13 -24.01
N ARG A 231 21.65 25.17 -24.46
CA ARG A 231 21.28 25.74 -25.77
C ARG A 231 21.60 27.23 -25.86
N ARG A 232 21.35 28.00 -24.79
CA ARG A 232 21.65 29.45 -24.74
C ARG A 232 23.15 29.76 -24.77
N ARG A 233 24.01 28.88 -24.22
CA ARG A 233 25.47 29.07 -24.24
C ARG A 233 26.08 28.86 -25.63
N ASN A 234 25.52 27.97 -26.45
CA ASN A 234 26.02 27.70 -27.80
C ASN A 234 25.58 28.74 -28.85
N LEU A 235 24.59 29.58 -28.57
CA LEU A 235 24.12 30.65 -29.46
C LEU A 235 24.90 31.97 -29.31
N LYS A 236 25.81 32.07 -28.33
CA LYS A 236 26.63 33.26 -28.06
C LYS A 236 28.09 33.13 -28.52
N LYS A 237 28.41 32.10 -29.31
CA LYS A 237 29.68 31.95 -30.04
C LYS A 237 29.38 31.98 -31.52
#